data_AF-A0A412P6L5-F1
#
_entry.id   AF-A0A412P6L5-F1
#
_cell.length_a   1.000
_cell.length_b   1.000
_cell.length_c   1.000
_cell.angle_alpha   90.00
_cell.angle_beta   90.00
_cell.angle_gamma   90.00
#
_symmetry.space_group_name_H-M   'P 1'
#
loop_
_entity.id
_entity.type
_entity.pdbx_description
1 polymer ?
#
loop_
_entity_poly.entity_id
_entity_poly.type
_entity_poly.pdbx_seq_one_letter_code
_entity_poly.pdbx_strand_id
1 'polypeptide(L)'
;MISTSSDKQLYMLLNTEEYTNYPYETKGLGENMALVSQVISGWWKPRFLLNHNTKCAYEFMDSNEKLTTVTQDDIAWDTLYGIPKIAIERAKRFSAHFPTFIHEFKNGMAKVSWQINPDGRYYMDDDGFGMTDDEEITIYGYIDHKGKVVSKFHAINN
;
A
#
# COMPACT_ATOMS: atom_id res chain seq x y z
N MET A 1 -8.22 0.45 -22.47
CA MET A 1 -9.04 1.06 -21.39
C MET A 1 -8.83 2.56 -21.42
N ILE A 2 -9.87 3.31 -21.79
CA ILE A 2 -9.92 4.77 -21.84
C ILE A 2 -9.83 5.29 -20.39
N SER A 3 -9.02 6.33 -20.11
CA SER A 3 -9.02 6.94 -18.78
C SER A 3 -10.38 7.57 -18.51
N THR A 4 -10.90 7.46 -17.29
CA THR A 4 -12.17 8.09 -16.94
C THR A 4 -11.96 9.61 -16.75
N SER A 5 -13.04 10.38 -16.82
CA SER A 5 -13.00 11.81 -16.46
C SER A 5 -12.58 12.01 -15.00
N SER A 6 -12.93 11.08 -14.11
CA SER A 6 -12.60 11.14 -12.68
C SER A 6 -11.10 10.97 -12.42
N ASP A 7 -10.41 10.06 -13.14
CA ASP A 7 -8.96 9.83 -12.92
C ASP A 7 -8.14 11.09 -13.23
N LYS A 8 -8.55 11.85 -14.25
CA LYS A 8 -7.91 13.11 -14.64
C LYS A 8 -8.24 14.25 -13.69
N GLN A 9 -9.48 14.33 -13.22
CA GLN A 9 -9.89 15.31 -12.21
C GLN A 9 -9.14 15.08 -10.89
N LEU A 10 -9.01 13.83 -10.47
CA LEU A 10 -8.23 13.46 -9.29
C LEU A 10 -6.75 13.85 -9.48
N TYR A 11 -6.16 13.58 -10.65
CA TYR A 11 -4.81 14.04 -10.95
C TYR A 11 -4.64 15.55 -10.81
N MET A 12 -5.58 16.34 -11.35
CA MET A 12 -5.52 17.80 -11.24
C MET A 12 -5.61 18.27 -9.78
N LEU A 13 -6.51 17.67 -8.99
CA LEU A 13 -6.64 17.95 -7.57
C LEU A 13 -5.35 17.62 -6.80
N LEU A 14 -4.74 16.47 -7.05
CA LEU A 14 -3.55 16.01 -6.33
C LEU A 14 -2.27 16.76 -6.73
N ASN A 15 -2.30 17.60 -7.77
CA ASN A 15 -1.18 18.47 -8.14
C ASN A 15 -1.34 19.91 -7.60
N THR A 16 -2.32 20.17 -6.73
CA THR A 16 -2.39 21.45 -6.02
C THR A 16 -1.37 21.50 -4.88
N GLU A 17 -1.08 22.71 -4.41
CA GLU A 17 -0.15 22.95 -3.31
C GLU A 17 -0.54 22.21 -2.01
N GLU A 18 -1.84 21.95 -1.80
CA GLU A 18 -2.36 21.19 -0.65
C GLU A 18 -1.67 19.84 -0.48
N TYR A 19 -1.43 19.10 -1.57
CA TYR A 19 -0.87 17.74 -1.54
C TYR A 19 0.66 17.68 -1.50
N THR A 20 1.29 18.86 -1.39
CA THR A 20 2.74 19.00 -1.16
C THR A 20 3.07 19.42 0.27
N ASN A 21 2.03 19.66 1.10
CA ASN A 21 2.16 20.13 2.47
C ASN A 21 1.52 19.14 3.45
N TYR A 22 1.98 19.16 4.70
CA TYR A 22 1.40 18.37 5.79
C TYR A 22 -0.13 18.57 5.86
N PRO A 23 -0.94 17.49 5.98
CA PRO A 23 -0.55 16.11 6.30
C PRO A 23 -0.20 15.24 5.09
N TYR A 24 0.01 15.83 3.91
CA TYR A 24 0.40 15.14 2.69
C TYR A 24 1.87 15.35 2.35
N GLU A 25 2.41 14.43 1.55
CA GLU A 25 3.67 14.61 0.85
C GLU A 25 3.56 13.97 -0.53
N THR A 26 4.27 14.52 -1.51
CA THR A 26 4.38 13.93 -2.85
C THR A 26 5.83 13.59 -3.15
N LYS A 27 6.09 12.34 -3.52
CA LYS A 27 7.44 11.85 -3.87
C LYS A 27 7.44 11.18 -5.23
N GLY A 28 8.50 11.39 -6.01
CA GLY A 28 8.70 10.66 -7.26
C GLY A 28 8.94 9.17 -7.01
N LEU A 29 8.39 8.31 -7.87
CA LEU A 29 8.56 6.85 -7.83
C LEU A 29 9.23 6.30 -9.11
N GLY A 30 9.89 7.13 -9.91
CA GLY A 30 10.48 6.70 -11.19
C GLY A 30 9.44 6.57 -12.32
N GLU A 31 9.89 6.45 -13.57
CA GLU A 31 9.04 6.30 -14.76
C GLU A 31 7.92 7.36 -14.93
N ASN A 32 8.16 8.59 -14.45
CA ASN A 32 7.16 9.67 -14.37
C ASN A 32 5.93 9.31 -13.53
N MET A 33 6.12 8.42 -12.56
CA MET A 33 5.17 8.14 -11.48
C MET A 33 5.53 8.97 -10.25
N ALA A 34 4.51 9.34 -9.49
CA ALA A 34 4.65 9.91 -8.15
C ALA A 34 3.66 9.26 -7.19
N LEU A 35 4.00 9.29 -5.90
CA LEU A 35 3.19 8.84 -4.80
C LEU A 35 2.80 10.04 -3.94
N VAL A 36 1.50 10.23 -3.76
CA VAL A 36 0.99 11.06 -2.67
C VAL A 36 0.82 10.16 -1.45
N SER A 37 1.50 10.50 -0.37
CA SER A 37 1.32 9.89 0.94
C SER A 37 0.59 10.84 1.87
N GLN A 38 -0.08 10.30 2.89
CA GLN A 38 -0.73 11.08 3.94
C GLN A 38 -0.36 10.53 5.32
N VAL A 39 -0.22 11.40 6.31
CA VAL A 39 -0.17 10.99 7.71
C VAL A 39 -1.53 10.48 8.16
N ILE A 40 -1.64 9.19 8.44
CA ILE A 40 -2.81 8.54 9.04
C ILE A 40 -2.34 7.83 10.30
N SER A 41 -3.02 8.08 11.43
CA SER A 41 -2.66 7.53 12.75
C SER A 41 -1.19 7.78 13.14
N GLY A 42 -0.63 8.92 12.72
CA GLY A 42 0.76 9.29 12.99
C GLY A 42 1.80 8.74 12.02
N TRP A 43 1.40 7.95 11.00
CA TRP A 43 2.32 7.31 10.06
C TRP A 43 2.07 7.76 8.62
N TRP A 44 3.13 7.93 7.84
CA TRP A 44 3.02 8.19 6.40
C TRP A 44 2.52 6.95 5.66
N LYS A 45 1.33 7.04 5.08
CA LYS A 45 0.66 5.97 4.33
C LYS A 45 0.58 6.32 2.84
N PRO A 46 0.86 5.38 1.93
CA PRO A 46 0.65 5.60 0.50
C PRO A 46 -0.85 5.77 0.22
N ARG A 47 -1.25 6.85 -0.45
CA ARG A 47 -2.68 7.12 -0.76
C ARG A 47 -2.98 7.04 -2.24
N PHE A 48 -2.23 7.79 -3.06
CA PHE A 48 -2.54 7.93 -4.48
C PHE A 48 -1.30 7.76 -5.36
N LEU A 49 -1.46 7.03 -6.45
CA LEU A 49 -0.47 6.97 -7.53
C LEU A 49 -0.82 7.98 -8.60
N LEU A 50 0.14 8.83 -8.96
CA LEU A 50 0.04 9.80 -10.04
C LEU A 50 0.88 9.31 -11.22
N ASN A 51 0.27 9.28 -12.41
CA ASN A 51 0.97 9.03 -13.66
C ASN A 51 1.05 10.33 -14.46
N HIS A 52 2.22 10.94 -14.53
CA HIS A 52 2.40 12.21 -15.23
C HIS A 52 2.38 12.06 -16.76
N ASN A 53 2.68 10.87 -17.29
CA ASN A 53 2.57 10.61 -18.73
C ASN A 53 1.10 10.65 -19.20
N THR A 54 0.21 10.04 -18.42
CA THR A 54 -1.23 9.97 -18.77
C THR A 54 -2.08 11.06 -18.12
N LYS A 55 -1.49 11.84 -17.20
CA LYS A 55 -2.19 12.83 -16.35
C LYS A 55 -3.38 12.23 -15.62
N CYS A 56 -3.21 11.03 -15.08
CA CYS A 56 -4.22 10.30 -14.33
C CYS A 56 -3.71 10.01 -12.92
N ALA A 57 -4.62 9.89 -11.97
CA ALA A 57 -4.31 9.43 -10.63
C ALA A 57 -5.24 8.29 -10.21
N TYR A 58 -4.75 7.46 -9.31
CA TYR A 58 -5.41 6.25 -8.85
C TYR A 58 -5.30 6.17 -7.32
N GLU A 59 -6.43 6.06 -6.63
CA GLU A 59 -6.44 5.77 -5.19
C GLU A 59 -5.93 4.34 -5.00
N PHE A 60 -4.81 4.19 -4.28
CA PHE A 60 -4.22 2.91 -3.91
C PHE A 60 -4.72 2.43 -2.54
N MET A 61 -4.92 3.38 -1.61
CA MET A 61 -5.43 3.15 -0.26
C MET A 61 -6.42 4.25 0.10
N ASP A 62 -7.56 3.86 0.71
CA ASP A 62 -8.53 4.81 1.24
C ASP A 62 -8.11 5.38 2.60
N SER A 63 -8.91 6.31 3.15
CA SER A 63 -8.64 6.92 4.46
C SER A 63 -8.83 5.97 5.66
N ASN A 64 -9.43 4.80 5.44
CA ASN A 64 -9.60 3.75 6.46
C ASN A 64 -8.48 2.70 6.37
N GLU A 65 -7.39 3.02 5.67
CA GLU A 65 -6.25 2.13 5.47
C GLU A 65 -6.61 0.84 4.73
N LYS A 66 -7.59 0.88 3.84
CA LYS A 66 -7.96 -0.25 2.98
C LYS A 66 -7.38 -0.09 1.59
N LEU A 67 -6.70 -1.12 1.09
CA LEU A 67 -6.22 -1.16 -0.30
C LEU A 67 -7.42 -1.27 -1.25
N THR A 68 -7.52 -0.32 -2.17
CA THR A 68 -8.65 -0.16 -3.11
C THR A 68 -8.42 -0.84 -4.45
N THR A 69 -7.15 -1.13 -4.78
CA THR A 69 -6.70 -1.72 -6.04
C THR A 69 -6.43 -3.23 -5.95
N VAL A 70 -6.54 -3.79 -4.75
CA VAL A 70 -6.29 -5.21 -4.46
C VAL A 70 -7.62 -5.94 -4.25
N THR A 71 -7.71 -7.14 -4.81
CA THR A 71 -8.84 -8.05 -4.68
C THR A 71 -8.41 -9.39 -4.07
N GLN A 72 -9.38 -10.28 -3.79
CA GLN A 72 -9.07 -11.62 -3.30
C GLN A 72 -8.25 -12.43 -4.31
N ASP A 73 -8.44 -12.19 -5.61
CA ASP A 73 -7.73 -12.92 -6.66
C ASP A 73 -6.26 -12.50 -6.78
N ASP A 74 -5.93 -11.33 -6.25
CA ASP A 74 -4.58 -10.75 -6.29
C ASP A 74 -3.66 -11.27 -5.18
N ILE A 75 -4.17 -12.16 -4.31
CA ILE A 75 -3.43 -12.76 -3.21
C ILE A 75 -3.22 -14.26 -3.51
N ALA A 76 -1.99 -14.72 -3.40
CA ALA A 76 -1.62 -16.13 -3.52
C ALA A 76 -1.87 -16.83 -2.18
N TRP A 77 -3.14 -17.14 -1.89
CA TRP A 77 -3.58 -17.69 -0.59
C TRP A 77 -2.89 -18.99 -0.19
N ASP A 78 -2.48 -19.79 -1.18
CA ASP A 78 -1.70 -21.02 -1.00
C ASP A 78 -0.34 -20.75 -0.34
N THR A 79 0.23 -19.55 -0.54
CA THR A 79 1.48 -19.14 0.12
C THR A 79 1.29 -18.71 1.57
N LEU A 80 0.04 -18.53 2.03
CA LEU A 80 -0.26 -18.09 3.41
C LEU A 80 -0.59 -19.26 4.35
N TYR A 81 -0.28 -20.50 3.95
CA TYR A 81 -0.47 -21.65 4.82
C TYR A 81 0.45 -21.57 6.06
N GLY A 82 -0.10 -21.82 7.24
CA GLY A 82 0.65 -21.77 8.51
C GLY A 82 0.78 -20.37 9.13
N ILE A 83 0.35 -19.31 8.43
CA ILE A 83 0.33 -17.94 8.95
C ILE A 83 -0.81 -17.80 9.99
N PRO A 84 -0.61 -17.01 11.08
CA PRO A 84 -1.65 -16.73 12.06
C PRO A 84 -2.97 -16.25 11.44
N LYS A 85 -4.09 -16.81 11.90
CA LYS A 85 -5.44 -16.50 11.38
C LYS A 85 -5.72 -14.99 11.35
N ILE A 86 -5.26 -14.24 12.35
CA ILE A 86 -5.48 -12.79 12.41
C ILE A 86 -4.82 -12.04 11.25
N ALA A 87 -3.62 -12.46 10.83
CA ALA A 87 -2.93 -11.89 9.67
C ALA A 87 -3.66 -12.20 8.37
N ILE A 88 -4.17 -13.44 8.23
CA ILE A 88 -5.01 -13.84 7.09
C ILE A 88 -6.30 -12.99 7.04
N GLU A 89 -6.97 -12.75 8.17
CA GLU A 89 -8.17 -11.92 8.21
C GLU A 89 -7.90 -10.45 7.86
N ARG A 90 -6.73 -9.90 8.23
CA ARG A 90 -6.30 -8.56 7.79
C ARG A 90 -6.06 -8.51 6.28
N ALA A 91 -5.43 -9.53 5.71
CA ALA A 91 -5.24 -9.64 4.26
C ALA A 91 -6.59 -9.73 3.52
N LYS A 92 -7.55 -10.52 4.03
CA LYS A 92 -8.92 -10.60 3.46
C LYS A 92 -9.66 -9.28 3.49
N ARG A 93 -9.40 -8.43 4.48
CA ARG A 93 -9.97 -7.08 4.60
C ARG A 93 -9.20 -6.04 3.78
N PHE A 94 -8.09 -6.41 3.15
CA PHE A 94 -7.17 -5.52 2.46
C PHE A 94 -6.61 -4.43 3.38
N SER A 95 -6.42 -4.76 4.66
CA SER A 95 -5.97 -3.81 5.67
C SER A 95 -4.49 -3.51 5.53
N ALA A 96 -4.17 -2.23 5.29
CA ALA A 96 -2.84 -1.65 5.27
C ALA A 96 -2.56 -0.83 6.55
N HIS A 97 -3.13 -1.28 7.67
CA HIS A 97 -2.93 -0.66 8.98
C HIS A 97 -1.47 -0.67 9.42
N PHE A 98 -0.72 -1.71 9.07
CA PHE A 98 0.72 -1.82 9.31
C PHE A 98 1.54 -1.25 8.14
N PRO A 99 2.87 -1.15 8.26
CA PRO A 99 3.72 -0.62 7.20
C PRO A 99 3.42 -1.22 5.82
N THR A 100 3.17 -0.33 4.85
CA THR A 100 2.86 -0.69 3.47
C THR A 100 3.58 0.30 2.57
N PHE A 101 4.41 -0.20 1.65
CA PHE A 101 5.26 0.64 0.81
C PHE A 101 5.14 0.24 -0.66
N ILE A 102 5.06 1.25 -1.51
CA ILE A 102 5.24 1.13 -2.96
C ILE A 102 6.67 1.55 -3.26
N HIS A 103 7.44 0.64 -3.85
CA HIS A 103 8.83 0.89 -4.24
C HIS A 103 8.89 1.54 -5.62
N GLU A 104 10.08 1.94 -6.06
CA GLU A 104 10.26 2.58 -7.38
C GLU A 104 9.74 1.70 -8.53
N PHE A 105 9.11 2.35 -9.52
CA PHE A 105 8.73 1.75 -10.78
C PHE A 105 9.96 1.49 -11.65
N LYS A 106 10.09 0.25 -12.14
CA LYS A 106 11.11 -0.21 -13.07
C LYS A 106 10.50 -1.20 -14.05
N ASN A 107 10.67 -0.93 -15.34
CA ASN A 107 10.07 -1.67 -16.45
C ASN A 107 8.54 -1.78 -16.35
N GLY A 108 7.86 -0.69 -15.99
CA GLY A 108 6.39 -0.63 -15.94
C GLY A 108 5.75 -1.20 -14.68
N MET A 109 6.55 -1.64 -13.70
CA MET A 109 6.06 -2.29 -12.48
C MET A 109 6.77 -1.76 -11.23
N ALA A 110 6.04 -1.73 -10.11
CA ALA A 110 6.60 -1.44 -8.79
C ALA A 110 6.36 -2.62 -7.85
N LYS A 111 7.38 -2.95 -7.05
CA LYS A 111 7.21 -3.89 -5.92
C LYS A 111 6.36 -3.20 -4.86
N VAL A 112 5.48 -3.95 -4.21
CA VAL A 112 4.77 -3.54 -3.00
C VAL A 112 5.15 -4.47 -1.87
N SER A 113 5.52 -3.90 -0.73
CA SER A 113 5.66 -4.63 0.54
C SER A 113 4.49 -4.27 1.43
N TRP A 114 3.72 -5.27 1.84
CA TRP A 114 2.50 -5.08 2.63
C TRP A 114 2.59 -5.94 3.88
N GLN A 115 2.78 -5.28 5.03
CA GLN A 115 2.82 -5.94 6.33
C GLN A 115 1.39 -6.26 6.79
N ILE A 116 1.13 -7.53 7.06
CA ILE A 116 -0.18 -8.04 7.50
C ILE A 116 -0.16 -8.49 8.97
N ASN A 117 1.03 -8.68 9.54
CA ASN A 117 1.24 -8.86 10.98
C ASN A 117 2.47 -8.05 11.43
N PRO A 118 2.39 -7.28 12.52
CA PRO A 118 3.56 -6.78 13.19
C PRO A 118 4.22 -7.86 14.03
N ASP A 119 5.49 -7.64 14.40
CA ASP A 119 6.10 -8.43 15.46
C ASP A 119 5.45 -8.10 16.81
N GLY A 120 5.73 -8.92 17.82
CA GLY A 120 5.14 -8.75 19.14
C GLY A 120 5.54 -7.47 19.88
N ARG A 121 6.60 -6.77 19.44
CA ARG A 121 7.00 -5.47 20.03
C ARG A 121 5.99 -4.38 19.73
N TYR A 122 5.17 -4.54 18.69
CA TYR A 122 4.11 -3.59 18.39
C TYR A 122 3.07 -3.46 19.50
N TYR A 123 2.87 -4.53 20.28
CA TYR A 123 1.94 -4.53 21.42
C TYR A 123 2.62 -4.15 22.74
N MET A 124 3.91 -3.84 22.70
CA MET A 124 4.66 -3.42 23.86
C MET A 124 4.26 -2.00 24.25
N ASP A 125 3.88 -1.79 25.49
CA ASP A 125 3.60 -0.46 26.06
C ASP A 125 4.90 0.25 26.48
N ASP A 126 4.77 1.52 26.89
CA ASP A 126 5.89 2.40 27.17
C ASP A 126 6.78 1.93 28.35
N ASP A 127 6.27 1.09 29.25
CA ASP A 127 7.02 0.50 30.36
C ASP A 127 7.62 -0.88 30.05
N GLY A 128 7.45 -1.37 28.81
CA GLY A 128 8.10 -2.56 28.28
C GLY A 128 7.35 -3.87 28.50
N PHE A 129 6.09 -3.82 28.92
CA PHE A 129 5.19 -4.97 29.06
C PHE A 129 4.31 -5.12 27.80
N GLY A 130 3.46 -6.16 27.73
CA GLY A 130 2.53 -6.35 26.60
C GLY A 130 3.12 -6.96 25.32
N MET A 131 4.44 -7.17 25.26
CA MET A 131 5.08 -7.88 24.15
C MET A 131 4.48 -9.28 23.95
N THR A 132 4.14 -9.63 22.72
CA THR A 132 3.68 -10.97 22.33
C THR A 132 4.79 -11.75 21.62
N ASP A 133 4.53 -13.02 21.31
CA ASP A 133 5.38 -13.88 20.48
C ASP A 133 5.04 -13.77 18.98
N ASP A 134 4.27 -12.76 18.57
CA ASP A 134 3.91 -12.54 17.18
C ASP A 134 5.15 -12.30 16.30
N GLU A 135 5.18 -12.96 15.15
CA GLU A 135 6.17 -12.72 14.10
C GLU A 135 5.66 -11.65 13.13
N GLU A 136 6.57 -10.78 12.68
CA GLU A 136 6.29 -9.86 11.59
C GLU A 136 6.07 -10.64 10.29
N ILE A 137 4.96 -10.36 9.60
CA ILE A 137 4.61 -11.02 8.35
C ILE A 137 4.35 -9.95 7.30
N THR A 138 5.23 -9.94 6.29
CA THR A 138 5.11 -9.09 5.12
C THR A 138 4.92 -9.93 3.87
N ILE A 139 3.90 -9.61 3.09
CA ILE A 139 3.65 -10.19 1.77
C ILE A 139 4.05 -9.22 0.67
N TYR A 140 4.47 -9.76 -0.46
CA TYR A 140 5.02 -8.97 -1.56
C TYR A 140 4.30 -9.24 -2.85
N GLY A 141 4.00 -8.17 -3.59
CA GLY A 141 3.38 -8.23 -4.91
C GLY A 141 4.01 -7.20 -5.84
N TYR A 142 3.53 -7.18 -7.08
CA TYR A 142 3.89 -6.13 -8.03
C TYR A 142 2.64 -5.49 -8.60
N ILE A 143 2.70 -4.17 -8.81
CA ILE A 143 1.62 -3.38 -9.40
C ILE A 143 2.08 -2.67 -10.67
N ASP A 144 1.15 -2.40 -11.58
CA ASP A 144 1.35 -1.53 -12.75
C ASP A 144 1.22 -0.03 -12.40
N HIS A 145 1.39 0.85 -13.40
CA HIS A 145 1.24 2.30 -13.25
C HIS A 145 -0.16 2.78 -12.83
N LYS A 146 -1.15 1.88 -12.77
CA LYS A 146 -2.51 2.16 -12.27
C LYS A 146 -2.76 1.60 -10.88
N GLY A 147 -1.74 1.01 -10.25
CA GLY A 147 -1.88 0.31 -8.99
C GLY A 147 -2.48 -1.09 -9.12
N LYS A 148 -2.76 -1.58 -10.33
CA LYS A 148 -3.34 -2.92 -10.51
C LYS A 148 -2.28 -3.97 -10.28
N VAL A 149 -2.65 -5.02 -9.55
CA VAL A 149 -1.74 -6.13 -9.26
C VAL A 149 -1.45 -6.90 -10.55
N VAL A 150 -0.15 -7.05 -10.86
CA VAL A 150 0.37 -7.82 -12.00
C VAL A 150 1.13 -9.07 -11.56
N SER A 151 1.56 -9.12 -10.30
CA SER A 151 2.05 -10.33 -9.64
C SER A 151 1.42 -10.43 -8.26
N LYS A 152 0.77 -11.55 -7.99
CA LYS A 152 0.02 -11.77 -6.75
C LYS A 152 0.89 -11.55 -5.52
N PHE A 153 0.26 -11.01 -4.48
CA PHE A 153 0.85 -10.92 -3.16
C PHE A 153 1.09 -12.31 -2.58
N HIS A 154 2.33 -12.60 -2.22
CA HIS A 154 2.74 -13.87 -1.64
C HIS A 154 3.65 -13.66 -0.44
N ALA A 155 3.60 -14.60 0.50
CA ALA A 155 4.61 -14.69 1.55
C ALA A 155 5.91 -15.24 0.96
N ILE A 156 7.04 -14.73 1.45
CA ILE A 156 8.34 -15.39 1.26
C ILE A 156 8.47 -16.33 2.45
N ASN A 157 8.24 -17.63 2.23
CA ASN A 157 8.54 -18.62 3.25
C ASN A 157 10.07 -18.67 3.40
N ASN A 158 10.56 -18.36 4.60
CA ASN A 158 11.95 -18.60 4.97
C ASN A 158 12.22 -20.09 5.15
#